data_AF-A0A925MYD3-F1
#
_entry.id   AF-A0A925MYD3-F1
#
_cell.length_a   1.000
_cell.length_b   1.000
_cell.length_c   1.000
_cell.angle_alpha   90.00
_cell.angle_beta   90.00
_cell.angle_gamma   90.00
#
_symmetry.space_group_name_H-M   'P 1'
#
loop_
_entity.id
_entity.type
_entity.pdbx_description
1 polymer ?
#
loop_
_entity_poly.entity_id
_entity_poly.type
_entity_poly.pdbx_seq_one_letter_code
_entity_poly.pdbx_strand_id
1 'polypeptide(L)'
;MPGRYAMAMPTSRPRGRPPHDDILTPAEWRVVDAVRHGRTNAQIAAGQRVSLDAVKYHVANALAKLGLPDRRALRRWRGIRNDSRLATMEEAMEQELKIGSIGQIARTVKDIDAARAWYGETLGLTHLYSFGNLAFFDCGGVRLFLSQGDGDAAESILYFQVDDVRVACEALSARGIAFTHAPHMIHRHEDGTEEWMAFFEDNEGRPLGIMSQARD
;
A
#
# COMPACT_ATOMS: atom_id res chain seq x y z
N MET A 1 37.04 42.80 -53.62
CA MET A 1 36.96 43.19 -52.19
C MET A 1 36.13 44.45 -52.10
N PRO A 2 35.23 44.67 -51.11
CA PRO A 2 34.74 43.81 -50.00
C PRO A 2 33.20 43.58 -50.12
N GLY A 3 32.46 42.80 -49.35
CA GLY A 3 32.65 41.99 -48.16
C GLY A 3 31.25 41.59 -47.67
N ARG A 4 30.80 40.35 -47.93
CA ARG A 4 29.55 39.81 -47.38
C ARG A 4 29.86 39.21 -46.01
N TYR A 5 29.45 39.90 -44.93
CA TYR A 5 29.40 39.29 -43.60
C TYR A 5 28.20 38.33 -43.55
N ALA A 6 28.47 37.03 -43.70
CA ALA A 6 27.54 36.01 -43.27
C ALA A 6 27.67 35.87 -41.74
N MET A 7 26.65 36.28 -40.99
CA MET A 7 26.51 35.87 -39.59
C MET A 7 26.22 34.37 -39.59
N ALA A 8 27.24 33.58 -39.26
CA ALA A 8 27.05 32.19 -38.88
C ALA A 8 26.25 32.15 -37.57
N MET A 9 25.05 31.56 -37.62
CA MET A 9 24.34 31.15 -36.41
C MET A 9 25.14 30.01 -35.77
N PRO A 10 25.62 30.13 -34.52
CA PRO A 10 26.15 28.98 -33.82
C PRO A 10 24.98 28.11 -33.36
N THR A 11 24.58 27.13 -34.18
CA THR A 11 23.73 26.02 -33.71
C THR A 11 24.58 25.02 -32.93
N SER A 12 25.08 25.41 -31.76
CA SER A 12 25.58 24.42 -30.80
C SER A 12 24.39 23.87 -30.03
N ARG A 13 23.83 22.75 -30.48
CA ARG A 13 23.06 21.87 -29.57
C ARG A 13 23.98 21.55 -28.39
N PRO A 14 23.59 21.80 -27.13
CA PRO A 14 24.45 21.50 -26.00
C PRO A 14 24.79 20.00 -26.02
N ARG A 15 26.10 19.71 -26.06
CA ARG A 15 26.61 18.34 -25.90
C ARG A 15 26.35 17.91 -24.47
N GLY A 16 25.45 16.95 -24.30
CA GLY A 16 25.07 16.35 -23.02
C GLY A 16 23.80 15.55 -23.18
N ARG A 17 23.56 14.57 -22.30
CA ARG A 17 22.24 13.93 -22.20
C ARG A 17 21.19 15.04 -22.03
N PRO A 18 20.06 14.99 -22.75
CA PRO A 18 18.98 15.97 -22.59
C PRO A 18 18.67 16.20 -21.11
N PRO A 19 18.34 17.45 -20.70
CA PRO A 19 17.89 17.72 -19.35
C PRO A 19 16.78 16.72 -19.00
N HIS A 20 16.88 16.12 -17.82
CA HIS A 20 15.81 15.24 -17.33
C HIS A 20 14.55 16.09 -17.18
N ASP A 21 13.42 15.58 -17.65
CA ASP A 21 12.12 16.27 -17.62
C ASP A 21 11.49 16.21 -16.21
N ASP A 22 12.26 16.60 -15.20
CA ASP A 22 11.89 16.66 -13.79
C ASP A 22 12.93 17.51 -13.02
N ILE A 23 12.53 18.06 -11.88
CA ILE A 23 13.40 18.82 -10.98
C ILE A 23 14.53 17.91 -10.44
N LEU A 24 14.23 16.63 -10.19
CA LEU A 24 15.20 15.65 -9.72
C LEU A 24 15.55 14.63 -10.80
N THR A 25 16.81 14.21 -10.83
CA THR A 25 17.26 13.11 -11.69
C THR A 25 16.78 11.76 -11.14
N PRO A 26 16.80 10.66 -11.93
CA PRO A 26 16.36 9.34 -11.46
C PRO A 26 17.16 8.80 -10.28
N ALA A 27 18.44 9.16 -10.16
CA ALA A 27 19.27 8.78 -9.02
C ALA A 27 18.87 9.56 -7.74
N GLU A 28 18.61 10.85 -7.87
CA GLU A 28 18.12 11.68 -6.77
C GLU A 28 16.73 11.23 -6.32
N TRP A 29 15.81 10.94 -7.25
CA TRP A 29 14.49 10.39 -6.95
C TRP A 29 14.57 9.08 -6.16
N ARG A 30 15.43 8.12 -6.59
CA ARG A 30 15.64 6.88 -5.84
C ARG A 30 16.09 7.13 -4.39
N VAL A 31 16.96 8.12 -4.18
CA VAL A 31 17.41 8.49 -2.83
C VAL A 31 16.31 9.18 -2.04
N VAL A 32 15.59 10.15 -2.63
CA VAL A 32 14.46 10.86 -1.99
C VAL A 32 13.36 9.88 -1.57
N ASP A 33 12.97 8.95 -2.43
CA ASP A 33 11.98 7.93 -2.11
C ASP A 33 12.47 7.07 -0.94
N ALA A 34 13.73 6.65 -0.93
CA ALA A 34 14.28 5.89 0.18
C ALA A 34 14.34 6.70 1.50
N VAL A 35 14.59 8.01 1.44
CA VAL A 35 14.46 8.92 2.60
C VAL A 35 13.02 8.97 3.11
N ARG A 36 12.03 9.04 2.22
CA ARG A 36 10.60 9.04 2.56
C ARG A 36 10.18 7.74 3.25
N HIS A 37 10.76 6.61 2.85
CA HIS A 37 10.63 5.31 3.53
C HIS A 37 11.38 5.23 4.87
N GLY A 38 11.94 6.34 5.37
CA GLY A 38 12.62 6.39 6.67
C GLY A 38 13.99 5.73 6.71
N ARG A 39 14.53 5.25 5.57
CA ARG A 39 15.84 4.59 5.53
C ARG A 39 16.96 5.56 5.89
N THR A 40 18.01 5.09 6.54
CA THR A 40 19.24 5.84 6.80
C THR A 40 20.14 5.89 5.58
N ASN A 41 21.12 6.80 5.52
CA ASN A 41 22.05 6.84 4.38
C ASN A 41 22.82 5.52 4.19
N ALA A 42 23.15 4.83 5.28
CA ALA A 42 23.81 3.52 5.22
C ALA A 42 22.88 2.46 4.61
N GLN A 43 21.62 2.42 5.03
CA GLN A 43 20.62 1.50 4.47
C GLN A 43 20.33 1.80 2.99
N ILE A 44 20.31 3.08 2.60
CA ILE A 44 20.15 3.50 1.20
C ILE A 44 21.35 3.05 0.36
N ALA A 45 22.58 3.28 0.85
CA ALA A 45 23.81 2.89 0.18
C ALA A 45 23.85 1.37 -0.06
N ALA A 46 23.58 0.58 0.97
CA ALA A 46 23.49 -0.87 0.88
C ALA A 46 22.39 -1.31 -0.10
N GLY A 47 21.17 -0.78 0.05
CA GLY A 47 20.02 -1.16 -0.77
C GLY A 47 20.14 -0.77 -2.24
N GLN A 48 20.85 0.31 -2.56
CA GLN A 48 21.05 0.78 -3.94
C GLN A 48 22.42 0.37 -4.52
N ARG A 49 23.25 -0.35 -3.75
CA ARG A 49 24.62 -0.76 -4.12
C ARG A 49 25.51 0.40 -4.57
N VAL A 50 25.49 1.50 -3.82
CA VAL A 50 26.30 2.70 -4.05
C VAL A 50 27.08 3.08 -2.79
N SER A 51 28.07 3.98 -2.90
CA SER A 51 28.82 4.44 -1.73
C SER A 51 27.98 5.34 -0.82
N LEU A 52 28.34 5.37 0.47
CA LEU A 52 27.69 6.27 1.44
C LEU A 52 27.81 7.75 1.01
N ASP A 53 28.95 8.13 0.45
CA ASP A 53 29.19 9.50 0.00
C ASP A 53 28.36 9.85 -1.25
N ALA A 54 28.14 8.89 -2.15
CA ALA A 54 27.20 9.08 -3.25
C ALA A 54 25.77 9.36 -2.73
N VAL A 55 25.33 8.67 -1.67
CA VAL A 55 24.03 8.95 -1.05
C VAL A 55 24.01 10.34 -0.41
N LYS A 56 25.03 10.71 0.37
CA LYS A 56 25.12 12.05 0.97
C LYS A 56 25.07 13.15 -0.10
N TYR A 57 25.79 12.94 -1.20
CA TYR A 57 25.80 13.84 -2.35
C TYR A 57 24.40 13.99 -2.96
N HIS A 58 23.71 12.88 -3.25
CA HIS A 58 22.35 12.93 -3.80
C HIS A 58 21.34 13.57 -2.84
N VAL A 59 21.45 13.33 -1.53
CA VAL A 59 20.62 14.02 -0.53
C VAL A 59 20.89 15.53 -0.56
N ALA A 60 22.15 15.96 -0.54
CA ALA A 60 22.51 17.38 -0.56
C ALA A 60 22.03 18.07 -1.85
N ASN A 61 22.20 17.42 -3.01
CA ASN A 61 21.70 17.94 -4.28
C ASN A 61 20.17 18.05 -4.30
N ALA A 62 19.45 17.05 -3.80
CA ALA A 62 18.00 17.10 -3.74
C ALA A 62 17.52 18.24 -2.83
N LEU A 63 18.15 18.44 -1.66
CA LEU A 63 17.83 19.57 -0.77
C LEU A 63 18.05 20.92 -1.46
N ALA A 64 19.20 21.09 -2.13
CA ALA A 64 19.53 22.32 -2.84
C ALA A 64 18.55 22.61 -3.98
N LYS A 65 18.23 21.61 -4.81
CA LYS A 65 17.30 21.75 -5.95
C LYS A 65 15.87 22.06 -5.51
N LEU A 66 15.45 21.53 -4.36
CA LEU A 66 14.10 21.70 -3.84
C LEU A 66 13.97 22.89 -2.87
N GLY A 67 15.07 23.57 -2.54
CA GLY A 67 15.08 24.65 -1.55
C GLY A 67 14.68 24.18 -0.14
N LEU A 68 14.98 22.93 0.21
CA LEU A 68 14.58 22.34 1.49
C LEU A 68 15.71 22.45 2.52
N PRO A 69 15.41 22.79 3.78
CA PRO A 69 16.43 23.05 4.79
C PRO A 69 17.13 21.78 5.28
N ASP A 70 16.46 20.63 5.29
CA ASP A 70 17.00 19.41 5.88
C ASP A 70 16.32 18.13 5.38
N ARG A 71 16.87 16.98 5.81
CA ARG A 71 16.35 15.64 5.50
C ARG A 71 14.90 15.44 5.99
N ARG A 72 14.49 16.08 7.08
CA ARG A 72 13.14 15.95 7.63
C ARG A 72 12.12 16.65 6.73
N ALA A 73 12.47 17.82 6.19
CA ALA A 73 11.72 18.52 5.17
C ALA A 73 11.66 17.68 3.88
N LEU A 74 12.77 17.05 3.47
CA LEU A 74 12.79 16.13 2.33
C LEU A 74 11.84 14.93 2.49
N ARG A 75 11.73 14.36 3.70
CA ARG A 75 10.78 13.30 4.03
C ARG A 75 9.31 13.75 3.93
N ARG A 76 9.02 15.03 4.15
CA ARG A 76 7.66 15.61 4.14
C ARG A 76 7.30 16.33 2.83
N TRP A 77 8.28 16.54 1.96
CA TRP A 77 8.09 17.19 0.67
C TRP A 77 7.06 16.42 -0.17
N ARG A 78 6.13 17.12 -0.81
CA ARG A 78 4.97 16.53 -1.50
C ARG A 78 5.17 16.29 -2.99
N GLY A 79 6.29 16.74 -3.57
CA GLY A 79 6.52 16.61 -5.00
C GLY A 79 6.52 15.14 -5.45
N ILE A 80 5.96 14.93 -6.63
CA ILE A 80 5.86 13.63 -7.29
C ILE A 80 6.69 13.68 -8.56
N ARG A 81 7.11 12.50 -9.04
CA ARG A 81 7.81 12.42 -10.33
C ARG A 81 6.87 12.83 -11.46
N ASN A 82 7.38 13.58 -12.43
CA ASN A 82 6.60 14.00 -13.60
C ASN A 82 6.11 12.81 -14.45
N ASP A 83 6.85 11.70 -14.45
CA ASP A 83 6.48 10.47 -15.15
C ASP A 83 5.55 9.54 -14.33
N SER A 84 5.13 9.98 -13.13
CA SER A 84 4.15 9.25 -12.32
C SER A 84 2.77 9.31 -12.94
N ARG A 85 2.01 8.21 -12.86
CA ARG A 85 0.59 8.20 -13.22
C ARG A 85 -0.21 9.26 -12.47
N LEU A 86 0.15 9.54 -11.21
CA LEU A 86 -0.50 10.58 -10.42
C LEU A 86 -0.23 12.00 -10.96
N ALA A 87 0.91 12.25 -11.60
CA ALA A 87 1.21 13.54 -12.23
C ALA A 87 0.43 13.73 -13.54
N THR A 88 0.09 12.63 -14.21
CA THR A 88 -0.74 12.65 -15.43
C THR A 88 -2.24 12.61 -15.15
N MET A 89 -2.65 12.28 -13.93
CA MET A 89 -4.05 12.45 -13.52
C MET A 89 -4.31 13.96 -13.54
N GLU A 90 -5.27 14.39 -14.35
CA GLU A 90 -5.64 15.79 -14.50
C GLU A 90 -5.76 16.41 -13.10
N GLU A 91 -5.00 17.48 -12.83
CA GLU A 91 -5.19 18.33 -11.65
C GLU A 91 -6.57 18.99 -11.82
N ALA A 92 -7.63 18.22 -11.59
CA ALA A 92 -8.99 18.70 -11.67
C ALA A 92 -9.11 19.79 -10.61
N MET A 93 -9.17 21.02 -11.09
CA MET A 93 -9.23 22.23 -10.28
C MET A 93 -10.47 22.13 -9.37
N GLU A 94 -10.24 22.30 -8.07
CA GLU A 94 -11.23 22.29 -6.97
C GLU A 94 -12.05 20.99 -6.83
N GLN A 95 -11.38 19.86 -6.59
CA GLN A 95 -12.06 18.70 -6.02
C GLN A 95 -12.35 18.94 -4.53
N GLU A 96 -13.64 18.96 -4.18
CA GLU A 96 -14.09 18.88 -2.78
C GLU A 96 -13.57 17.58 -2.15
N LEU A 97 -12.99 17.68 -0.94
CA LEU A 97 -12.55 16.50 -0.20
C LEU A 97 -13.75 15.61 0.12
N LYS A 98 -13.79 14.42 -0.48
CA LYS A 98 -14.75 13.38 -0.15
C LYS A 98 -14.03 12.17 0.41
N ILE A 99 -14.33 11.84 1.66
CA ILE A 99 -13.87 10.58 2.25
C ILE A 99 -14.69 9.45 1.61
N GLY A 100 -13.99 8.55 0.90
CA GLY A 100 -14.59 7.38 0.25
C GLY A 100 -14.81 6.21 1.21
N SER A 101 -15.16 5.05 0.64
CA SER A 101 -15.20 3.79 1.39
C SER A 101 -13.82 3.37 1.90
N ILE A 102 -13.79 2.46 2.88
CA ILE A 102 -12.53 1.84 3.31
C ILE A 102 -11.90 1.11 2.13
N GLY A 103 -10.66 1.46 1.79
CA GLY A 103 -9.92 0.79 0.71
C GLY A 103 -9.00 -0.33 1.20
N GLN A 104 -8.55 -0.27 2.46
CA GLN A 104 -7.61 -1.25 3.01
C GLN A 104 -7.70 -1.32 4.54
N ILE A 105 -7.58 -2.54 5.07
CA ILE A 105 -7.37 -2.84 6.48
C ILE A 105 -6.04 -3.56 6.65
N ALA A 106 -5.29 -3.26 7.71
CA ALA A 106 -3.98 -3.85 7.97
C ALA A 106 -4.03 -4.79 9.18
N ARG A 107 -3.35 -5.93 9.07
CA ARG A 107 -3.12 -6.87 10.17
C ARG A 107 -1.68 -7.36 10.20
N THR A 108 -1.15 -7.58 11.40
CA THR A 108 0.21 -8.06 11.64
C THR A 108 0.20 -9.56 11.86
N VAL A 109 0.98 -10.33 11.12
CA VAL A 109 1.10 -11.79 11.32
C VAL A 109 2.50 -12.15 11.80
N LYS A 110 2.67 -13.28 12.48
CA LYS A 110 3.98 -13.79 12.91
C LYS A 110 4.73 -14.46 11.77
N ASP A 111 4.01 -15.17 10.91
CA ASP A 111 4.56 -15.87 9.74
C ASP A 111 3.70 -15.56 8.50
N ILE A 112 4.28 -14.85 7.54
CA ILE A 112 3.53 -14.43 6.34
C ILE A 112 3.18 -15.59 5.41
N ASP A 113 4.02 -16.62 5.33
CA ASP A 113 3.80 -17.75 4.43
C ASP A 113 2.69 -18.65 4.99
N ALA A 114 2.71 -18.91 6.30
CA ALA A 114 1.63 -19.62 7.00
C ALA A 114 0.30 -18.86 6.91
N ALA A 115 0.33 -17.55 7.15
CA ALA A 115 -0.87 -16.72 7.03
C ALA A 115 -1.38 -16.68 5.58
N ARG A 116 -0.49 -16.59 4.58
CA ARG A 116 -0.91 -16.59 3.17
C ARG A 116 -1.66 -17.87 2.81
N ALA A 117 -1.12 -19.02 3.20
CA ALA A 117 -1.75 -20.32 2.97
C ALA A 117 -3.12 -20.38 3.66
N TRP A 118 -3.21 -19.98 4.93
CA TRP A 118 -4.46 -20.07 5.66
C TRP A 118 -5.54 -19.10 5.13
N TYR A 119 -5.23 -17.82 4.93
CA TYR A 119 -6.21 -16.84 4.43
C TYR A 119 -6.63 -17.14 2.98
N GLY A 120 -5.73 -17.65 2.15
CA GLY A 120 -6.00 -17.96 0.75
C GLY A 120 -6.69 -19.32 0.54
N GLU A 121 -6.16 -20.38 1.14
CA GLU A 121 -6.57 -21.76 0.84
C GLU A 121 -7.63 -22.26 1.84
N THR A 122 -7.46 -21.98 3.13
CA THR A 122 -8.40 -22.41 4.18
C THR A 122 -9.63 -21.52 4.22
N LEU A 123 -9.44 -20.21 4.43
CA LEU A 123 -10.54 -19.25 4.47
C LEU A 123 -11.12 -19.00 3.07
N GLY A 124 -10.29 -19.08 2.02
CA GLY A 124 -10.73 -18.98 0.63
C GLY A 124 -10.75 -17.55 0.07
N LEU A 125 -10.01 -16.60 0.67
CA LEU A 125 -9.92 -15.25 0.13
C LEU A 125 -9.09 -15.20 -1.14
N THR A 126 -9.45 -14.32 -2.07
CA THR A 126 -8.71 -14.15 -3.31
C THR A 126 -7.39 -13.46 -3.02
N HIS A 127 -6.27 -14.17 -3.20
CA HIS A 127 -4.93 -13.59 -3.12
C HIS A 127 -4.70 -12.61 -4.29
N LEU A 128 -4.23 -11.41 -3.98
CA LEU A 128 -3.95 -10.38 -4.97
C LEU A 128 -2.48 -10.39 -5.39
N TYR A 129 -1.57 -10.23 -4.42
CA TYR A 129 -0.13 -10.28 -4.61
C TYR A 129 0.60 -10.35 -3.27
N SER A 130 1.88 -10.72 -3.30
CA SER A 130 2.78 -10.75 -2.15
C SER A 130 4.17 -10.26 -2.54
N PHE A 131 4.89 -9.66 -1.59
CA PHE A 131 6.31 -9.36 -1.75
C PHE A 131 6.98 -9.19 -0.39
N GLY A 132 8.18 -9.76 -0.24
CA GLY A 132 8.87 -9.80 1.05
C GLY A 132 7.97 -10.39 2.13
N ASN A 133 7.80 -9.65 3.22
CA ASN A 133 7.03 -10.08 4.38
C ASN A 133 5.56 -9.62 4.33
N LEU A 134 5.02 -9.35 3.14
CA LEU A 134 3.69 -8.78 2.94
C LEU A 134 2.81 -9.66 2.04
N ALA A 135 1.51 -9.72 2.35
CA ALA A 135 0.50 -10.36 1.53
C ALA A 135 -0.78 -9.53 1.46
N PHE A 136 -1.46 -9.58 0.33
CA PHE A 136 -2.67 -8.81 0.08
C PHE A 136 -3.78 -9.72 -0.44
N PHE A 137 -4.98 -9.57 0.13
CA PHE A 137 -6.17 -10.32 -0.24
C PHE A 137 -7.33 -9.37 -0.56
N ASP A 138 -8.22 -9.80 -1.45
CA ASP A 138 -9.51 -9.15 -1.66
C ASP A 138 -10.56 -9.68 -0.68
N CYS A 139 -11.27 -8.74 -0.05
CA CYS A 139 -12.39 -8.99 0.85
C CYS A 139 -13.63 -8.24 0.33
N GLY A 140 -14.02 -8.48 -0.92
CA GLY A 140 -15.19 -7.83 -1.52
C GLY A 140 -14.99 -6.34 -1.81
N GLY A 141 -13.82 -5.98 -2.35
CA GLY A 141 -13.46 -4.60 -2.68
C GLY A 141 -12.68 -3.86 -1.58
N VAL A 142 -12.63 -4.39 -0.36
CA VAL A 142 -11.70 -3.96 0.69
C VAL A 142 -10.45 -4.83 0.65
N ARG A 143 -9.27 -4.23 0.64
CA ARG A 143 -8.01 -4.98 0.68
C ARG A 143 -7.64 -5.36 2.11
N LEU A 144 -7.44 -6.64 2.37
CA LEU A 144 -6.76 -7.09 3.58
C LEU A 144 -5.25 -7.08 3.33
N PHE A 145 -4.53 -6.27 4.09
CA PHE A 145 -3.07 -6.18 4.07
C PHE A 145 -2.49 -6.91 5.28
N LEU A 146 -1.77 -8.00 5.04
CA LEU A 146 -1.02 -8.74 6.05
C LEU A 146 0.46 -8.33 6.00
N SER A 147 1.04 -8.01 7.15
CA SER A 147 2.47 -7.72 7.29
C SER A 147 3.10 -8.54 8.41
N GLN A 148 4.25 -9.17 8.15
CA GLN A 148 4.94 -9.91 9.20
C GLN A 148 5.57 -8.98 10.23
N GLY A 149 5.39 -9.27 11.51
CA GLY A 149 5.99 -8.52 12.62
C GLY A 149 5.70 -9.14 13.98
N ASP A 150 6.14 -8.47 15.04
CA ASP A 150 5.85 -8.89 16.41
C ASP A 150 4.37 -8.62 16.73
N GLY A 151 3.60 -9.71 16.84
CA GLY A 151 2.13 -9.72 16.92
C GLY A 151 1.54 -9.34 18.28
N ASP A 152 2.02 -8.26 18.89
CA ASP A 152 1.68 -7.89 20.27
C ASP A 152 0.61 -6.78 20.38
N ALA A 153 0.14 -6.23 19.26
CA ALA A 153 -0.91 -5.21 19.27
C ALA A 153 -2.31 -5.85 19.23
N ALA A 154 -3.23 -5.32 20.02
CA ALA A 154 -4.65 -5.64 19.86
C ALA A 154 -5.14 -5.19 18.47
N GLU A 155 -5.79 -6.09 17.74
CA GLU A 155 -6.35 -5.83 16.41
C GLU A 155 -7.87 -5.98 16.41
N SER A 156 -8.52 -5.32 15.46
CA SER A 156 -9.98 -5.44 15.28
C SER A 156 -10.38 -6.84 14.82
N ILE A 157 -11.54 -7.32 15.27
CA ILE A 157 -12.21 -8.49 14.71
C ILE A 157 -12.73 -8.14 13.32
N LEU A 158 -12.47 -9.00 12.34
CA LEU A 158 -13.02 -8.83 11.00
C LEU A 158 -14.25 -9.72 10.82
N TYR A 159 -15.34 -9.11 10.37
CA TYR A 159 -16.59 -9.80 10.05
C TYR A 159 -16.76 -9.87 8.53
N PHE A 160 -16.82 -11.07 7.99
CA PHE A 160 -17.06 -11.30 6.57
C PHE A 160 -18.55 -11.49 6.32
N GLN A 161 -19.11 -10.69 5.42
CA GLN A 161 -20.48 -10.88 4.96
C GLN A 161 -20.57 -12.18 4.15
N VAL A 162 -21.57 -13.00 4.46
CA VAL A 162 -21.96 -14.19 3.69
C VAL A 162 -23.47 -14.19 3.47
N ASP A 163 -23.94 -14.93 2.47
CA ASP A 163 -25.37 -15.00 2.16
C ASP A 163 -26.16 -15.74 3.26
N ASP A 164 -25.63 -16.86 3.75
CA ASP A 164 -26.23 -17.66 4.83
C ASP A 164 -25.11 -18.18 5.75
N VAL A 165 -25.12 -17.75 7.02
CA VAL A 165 -24.11 -18.16 7.99
C VAL A 165 -24.09 -19.67 8.24
N ARG A 166 -25.20 -20.38 8.08
CA ARG A 166 -25.28 -21.84 8.32
C ARG A 166 -24.53 -22.58 7.22
N VAL A 167 -24.83 -22.26 5.97
CA VAL A 167 -24.17 -22.84 4.79
C VAL A 167 -22.67 -22.50 4.80
N ALA A 168 -22.32 -21.26 5.13
CA ALA A 168 -20.93 -20.85 5.26
C ALA A 168 -20.21 -21.58 6.40
N CYS A 169 -20.85 -21.76 7.57
CA CYS A 169 -20.30 -22.56 8.67
C CYS A 169 -19.98 -23.99 8.23
N GLU A 170 -20.90 -24.67 7.55
CA GLU A 170 -20.69 -26.03 7.06
C GLU A 170 -19.54 -26.11 6.06
N ALA A 171 -19.52 -25.20 5.08
CA ALA A 171 -18.49 -25.15 4.05
C ALA A 171 -17.09 -24.85 4.63
N LEU A 172 -16.99 -23.92 5.58
CA LEU A 172 -15.72 -23.58 6.23
C LEU A 172 -15.27 -24.68 7.22
N SER A 173 -16.21 -25.33 7.92
CA SER A 173 -15.90 -26.49 8.77
C SER A 173 -15.32 -27.65 7.96
N ALA A 174 -15.85 -27.89 6.76
CA ALA A 174 -15.31 -28.89 5.84
C ALA A 174 -13.87 -28.59 5.37
N ARG A 175 -13.43 -27.32 5.46
CA ARG A 175 -12.05 -26.88 5.20
C ARG A 175 -11.15 -26.90 6.43
N GLY A 176 -11.65 -27.36 7.57
CA GLY A 176 -10.90 -27.49 8.82
C GLY A 176 -10.98 -26.27 9.75
N ILE A 177 -11.86 -25.30 9.48
CA ILE A 177 -12.11 -24.19 10.42
C ILE A 177 -12.97 -24.69 11.59
N ALA A 178 -12.49 -24.48 12.81
CA ALA A 178 -13.24 -24.75 14.02
C ALA A 178 -13.99 -23.49 14.46
N PHE A 179 -15.32 -23.54 14.44
CA PHE A 179 -16.16 -22.49 15.01
C PHE A 179 -16.23 -22.60 16.53
N THR A 180 -16.18 -21.45 17.20
CA THR A 180 -16.27 -21.36 18.66
C THR A 180 -17.66 -21.72 19.18
N HIS A 181 -18.71 -21.36 18.42
CA HIS A 181 -20.10 -21.62 18.72
C HIS A 181 -20.89 -21.79 17.42
N ALA A 182 -22.06 -22.44 17.50
CA ALA A 182 -22.99 -22.54 16.37
C ALA A 182 -23.47 -21.15 15.89
N PRO A 183 -23.80 -20.99 14.59
CA PRO A 183 -24.39 -19.75 14.09
C PRO A 183 -25.70 -19.46 14.83
N HIS A 184 -25.87 -18.22 15.28
CA HIS A 184 -27.04 -17.80 16.05
C HIS A 184 -27.44 -16.37 15.75
N MET A 185 -28.73 -16.08 15.91
CA MET A 185 -29.27 -14.72 15.81
C MET A 185 -28.77 -13.90 17.00
N ILE A 186 -28.14 -12.76 16.71
CA ILE A 186 -27.68 -11.80 17.73
C ILE A 186 -28.69 -10.69 17.96
N HIS A 187 -29.53 -10.38 16.97
CA HIS A 187 -30.52 -9.31 17.06
C HIS A 187 -31.65 -9.51 16.05
N ARG A 188 -32.86 -9.07 16.40
CA ARG A 188 -33.97 -8.89 15.47
C ARG A 188 -34.40 -7.42 15.53
N HIS A 189 -34.35 -6.76 14.38
CA HIS A 189 -34.73 -5.36 14.20
C HIS A 189 -36.26 -5.20 14.21
N GLU A 190 -36.75 -3.97 14.43
CA GLU A 190 -38.19 -3.65 14.43
C GLU A 190 -38.87 -3.96 13.09
N ASP A 191 -38.11 -3.91 11.99
CA ASP A 191 -38.59 -4.20 10.63
C ASP A 191 -38.63 -5.71 10.28
N GLY A 192 -38.29 -6.58 11.25
CA GLY A 192 -38.24 -8.03 11.07
C GLY A 192 -36.90 -8.57 10.60
N THR A 193 -35.94 -7.72 10.20
CA THR A 193 -34.60 -8.16 9.80
C THR A 193 -33.89 -8.85 10.96
N GLU A 194 -33.27 -10.00 10.72
CA GLU A 194 -32.48 -10.74 11.70
C GLU A 194 -30.98 -10.64 11.39
N GLU A 195 -30.18 -10.31 12.40
CA GLU A 195 -28.73 -10.33 12.35
C GLU A 195 -28.22 -11.66 12.89
N TRP A 196 -27.45 -12.37 12.07
CA TRP A 196 -26.87 -13.66 12.42
C TRP A 196 -25.36 -13.63 12.36
N MET A 197 -24.70 -14.32 13.29
CA MET A 197 -23.23 -14.37 13.36
C MET A 197 -22.71 -15.76 13.75
N ALA A 198 -21.48 -16.05 13.35
CA ALA A 198 -20.66 -17.14 13.86
C ALA A 198 -19.19 -16.72 13.92
N PHE A 199 -18.45 -17.23 14.90
CA PHE A 199 -17.07 -16.82 15.19
C PHE A 199 -16.11 -18.01 15.17
N PHE A 200 -14.91 -17.77 14.65
CA PHE A 200 -13.81 -18.72 14.54
C PHE A 200 -12.48 -17.98 14.69
N GLU A 201 -11.37 -18.69 14.69
CA GLU A 201 -10.05 -18.10 14.81
C GLU A 201 -9.22 -18.29 13.53
N ASP A 202 -8.32 -17.35 13.27
CA ASP A 202 -7.29 -17.51 12.24
C ASP A 202 -6.16 -18.46 12.67
N ASN A 203 -5.19 -18.68 11.78
CA ASN A 203 -4.04 -19.56 12.05
C ASN A 203 -3.15 -19.11 13.21
N GLU A 204 -3.38 -17.93 13.79
CA GLU A 204 -2.65 -17.40 14.94
C GLU A 204 -3.56 -17.23 16.17
N GLY A 205 -4.76 -17.82 16.15
CA GLY A 205 -5.71 -17.80 17.27
C GLY A 205 -6.46 -16.47 17.40
N ARG A 206 -6.51 -15.64 16.35
CA ARG A 206 -7.18 -14.34 16.43
C ARG A 206 -8.62 -14.44 15.94
N PRO A 207 -9.58 -13.82 16.65
CA PRO A 207 -10.99 -13.92 16.31
C PRO A 207 -11.33 -13.30 14.95
N LEU A 208 -12.12 -14.04 14.18
CA LEU A 208 -12.80 -13.65 12.96
C LEU A 208 -14.28 -14.03 13.07
N GLY A 209 -15.13 -13.34 12.31
CA GLY A 209 -16.56 -13.60 12.26
C GLY A 209 -17.06 -13.73 10.83
N ILE A 210 -18.12 -14.52 10.65
CA ILE A 210 -19.01 -14.40 9.49
C ILE A 210 -20.36 -13.85 9.95
N MET A 211 -21.02 -13.07 9.09
CA MET A 211 -22.34 -12.52 9.37
C MET A 211 -23.24 -12.55 8.14
N SER A 212 -24.55 -12.66 8.38
CA SER A 212 -25.59 -12.55 7.34
C SER A 212 -26.82 -11.85 7.91
N GLN A 213 -27.55 -11.15 7.05
CA GLN A 213 -28.87 -10.60 7.37
C GLN A 213 -29.95 -11.45 6.73
N ALA A 214 -30.90 -11.94 7.51
CA ALA A 214 -32.11 -12.58 7.00
C ALA A 214 -33.27 -11.57 7.03
N ARG A 215 -34.05 -11.54 5.95
CA ARG A 215 -35.24 -10.69 5.81
C ARG A 215 -36.41 -11.56 5.37
N ASP A 216 -37.60 -11.24 5.85
CA ASP A 216 -38.86 -11.85 5.42
C ASP A 216 -39.18 -11.58 3.94
#